data_AF-A0A7K2J099-F1
#
_entry.id   AF-A0A7K2J099-F1
#
_cell.length_a   1.000
_cell.length_b   1.000
_cell.length_c   1.000
_cell.angle_alpha   90.00
_cell.angle_beta   90.00
_cell.angle_gamma   90.00
#
_symmetry.space_group_name_H-M   'P 1'
#
loop_
_entity.id
_entity.type
_entity.pdbx_description
1 polymer ?
#
loop_
_entity_poly.entity_id
_entity_poly.type
_entity_poly.pdbx_seq_one_letter_code
_entity_poly.pdbx_strand_id
1 'polypeptide(L)'
;MPGAGKSTALSRLGARGSVLGEYISPDGVPLSWDSHPHRDQDDSHQNNWLRKTAQARSHLDAGAPVVVSDRDWLSSLSYAHSTGDPDLLNARCAWAVDHLERGRLQVAHLYLVVHVSPQMSLERRRHRLQPGHPWSTAEGVERLAAFYADPVTALVEHHARLAQALGDARWVHLDGDRPTSEVVAAITEQLNEAR
;
A
#
# COMPACT_ATOMS: atom_id res chain seq x y z
N MET A 1 -5.74 5.01 -2.10
CA MET A 1 -5.31 6.22 -2.85
C MET A 1 -4.47 7.21 -2.03
N PRO A 2 -3.53 7.98 -2.62
CA PRO A 2 -2.91 9.16 -2.01
C PRO A 2 -3.94 10.26 -1.72
N GLY A 3 -3.80 10.99 -0.61
CA GLY A 3 -4.78 12.03 -0.22
C GLY A 3 -6.07 11.49 0.41
N ALA A 4 -6.19 10.17 0.59
CA ALA A 4 -7.37 9.51 1.18
C ALA A 4 -7.42 9.54 2.73
N GLY A 5 -6.52 10.28 3.40
CA GLY A 5 -6.54 10.39 4.86
C GLY A 5 -6.01 9.17 5.64
N LYS A 6 -5.45 8.14 4.96
CA LYS A 6 -4.95 6.91 5.59
C LYS A 6 -4.00 7.15 6.76
N SER A 7 -2.97 7.98 6.57
CA SER A 7 -1.97 8.23 7.63
C SER A 7 -2.58 8.94 8.84
N THR A 8 -3.61 9.77 8.66
CA THR A 8 -4.38 10.37 9.77
C THR A 8 -5.24 9.33 10.49
N ALA A 9 -5.79 8.36 9.78
CA ALA A 9 -6.52 7.26 10.41
C ALA A 9 -5.57 6.34 11.19
N LEU A 10 -4.44 6.00 10.58
CA LEU A 10 -3.44 5.12 11.17
C LEU A 10 -2.74 5.73 12.37
N SER A 11 -2.51 7.05 12.43
CA SER A 11 -1.98 7.68 13.64
C SER A 11 -2.93 7.54 14.84
N ARG A 12 -4.24 7.59 14.60
CA ARG A 12 -5.26 7.35 15.64
C ARG A 12 -5.33 5.88 16.05
N LEU A 13 -5.08 4.95 15.12
CA LEU A 13 -5.04 3.52 15.38
C LEU A 13 -3.75 3.06 16.06
N GLY A 14 -2.61 3.70 15.77
CA GLY A 14 -1.31 3.38 16.37
C GLY A 14 -1.29 3.55 17.88
N ALA A 15 -2.13 4.43 18.42
CA ALA A 15 -2.35 4.53 19.86
C ALA A 15 -3.02 3.28 20.49
N ARG A 16 -3.51 2.33 19.68
CA ARG A 16 -4.34 1.18 20.09
C ARG A 16 -3.82 -0.18 19.60
N GLY A 17 -2.68 -0.25 18.90
CA GLY A 17 -2.15 -1.51 18.37
C GLY A 17 -0.87 -1.37 17.54
N SER A 18 -0.40 -2.50 17.00
CA SER A 18 0.83 -2.59 16.21
C SER A 18 0.61 -2.03 14.80
N VAL A 19 1.03 -0.77 14.57
CA VAL A 19 0.94 -0.10 13.27
C VAL A 19 2.34 0.17 12.73
N LEU A 20 2.60 -0.29 11.51
CA LEU A 20 3.84 0.00 10.77
C LEU A 20 3.59 1.15 9.80
N GLY A 21 4.36 2.24 9.91
CA GLY A 21 4.27 3.42 9.04
C GLY A 21 4.64 3.14 7.59
N GLU A 22 4.46 4.12 6.69
CA GLU A 22 4.71 3.95 5.24
C GLU A 22 6.16 3.55 4.96
N TYR A 23 7.10 4.32 5.50
CA TYR A 23 8.51 3.98 5.55
C TYR A 23 8.96 3.88 6.99
N ILE A 24 9.82 2.90 7.25
CA ILE A 24 10.31 2.59 8.59
C ILE A 24 11.82 2.43 8.57
N SER A 25 12.48 2.85 9.64
CA SER A 25 13.89 2.56 9.88
C SER A 25 14.12 1.06 10.15
N PRO A 26 15.38 0.57 10.16
CA PRO A 26 15.70 -0.82 10.52
C PRO A 26 15.10 -1.28 11.86
N ASP A 27 15.03 -0.37 12.83
CA ASP A 27 14.44 -0.54 14.17
C ASP A 27 12.91 -0.35 14.21
N GLY A 28 12.27 -0.11 13.07
CA GLY A 28 10.79 -0.07 12.95
C GLY A 28 10.16 1.27 13.30
N VAL A 29 10.98 2.30 13.46
CA VAL A 29 10.50 3.67 13.71
C VAL A 29 10.00 4.27 12.38
N PRO A 30 8.77 4.82 12.34
CA PRO A 30 8.29 5.53 11.15
C PRO A 30 9.24 6.67 10.76
N LEU A 31 9.62 6.72 9.49
CA LEU A 31 10.46 7.79 8.97
C LEU A 31 9.63 9.06 8.72
N SER A 32 10.27 10.22 8.89
CA SER A 32 9.69 11.49 8.43
C SER A 32 9.69 11.54 6.90
N TRP A 33 8.83 12.39 6.33
CA TRP A 33 8.70 12.51 4.88
C TRP A 33 10.02 12.87 4.19
N ASP A 34 10.83 13.76 4.79
CA ASP A 34 12.14 14.15 4.25
C ASP A 34 13.17 13.01 4.28
N SER A 35 12.91 11.94 5.03
CA SER A 35 13.76 10.75 5.12
C SER A 35 13.26 9.60 4.23
N HIS A 36 12.19 9.81 3.46
CA HIS A 36 11.76 8.81 2.48
C HIS A 36 12.79 8.70 1.35
N PRO A 37 13.03 7.49 0.81
CA PRO A 37 13.89 7.34 -0.35
C PRO A 37 13.37 8.18 -1.52
N HIS A 38 14.30 8.71 -2.32
CA HIS A 38 13.93 9.36 -3.57
C HIS A 38 13.22 8.35 -4.49
N ARG A 39 12.32 8.80 -5.37
CA ARG A 39 11.54 7.91 -6.24
C ARG A 39 12.40 7.00 -7.13
N ASP A 40 13.59 7.46 -7.51
CA ASP A 40 14.51 6.72 -8.38
C ASP A 40 15.39 5.72 -7.59
N GLN A 41 15.29 5.69 -6.25
CA GLN A 41 16.03 4.77 -5.39
C GLN A 41 15.27 3.48 -5.18
N ASP A 42 15.15 2.72 -6.25
CA ASP A 42 14.24 1.59 -6.31
C ASP A 42 14.53 0.50 -5.26
N ASP A 43 15.80 0.15 -5.10
CA ASP A 43 16.26 -0.82 -4.11
C ASP A 43 15.89 -0.40 -2.68
N SER A 44 15.90 0.91 -2.39
CA SER A 44 15.52 1.43 -1.08
C SER A 44 14.03 1.23 -0.81
N HIS A 45 13.17 1.40 -1.82
CA HIS A 45 11.74 1.13 -1.73
C HIS A 45 11.47 -0.37 -1.52
N GLN A 46 12.10 -1.22 -2.33
CA GLN A 46 11.98 -2.68 -2.21
C GLN A 46 12.44 -3.19 -0.83
N ASN A 47 13.59 -2.70 -0.35
CA ASN A 47 14.11 -3.05 0.97
C ASN A 47 13.19 -2.59 2.11
N ASN A 48 12.52 -1.44 1.98
CA ASN A 48 11.50 -1.01 2.95
C ASN A 48 10.36 -2.03 3.03
N TRP A 49 9.87 -2.52 1.89
CA TRP A 49 8.77 -3.49 1.88
C TRP A 49 9.16 -4.83 2.52
N LEU A 50 10.35 -5.34 2.21
CA LEU A 50 10.88 -6.56 2.83
C LEU A 50 11.03 -6.39 4.35
N ARG A 51 11.54 -5.24 4.79
CA ARG A 51 11.67 -4.90 6.21
C ARG A 51 10.31 -4.86 6.90
N LYS A 52 9.32 -4.21 6.30
CA LYS A 52 7.96 -4.13 6.84
C LYS A 52 7.32 -5.50 6.99
N THR A 53 7.49 -6.39 6.01
CA THR A 53 7.01 -7.78 6.15
C THR A 53 7.71 -8.52 7.29
N ALA A 54 9.04 -8.41 7.40
CA ALA A 54 9.78 -9.06 8.48
C ALA A 54 9.34 -8.56 9.87
N GLN A 55 9.16 -7.25 10.03
CA GLN A 55 8.67 -6.67 11.29
C GLN A 55 7.23 -7.07 11.59
N ALA A 56 6.35 -7.07 10.59
CA ALA A 56 4.98 -7.51 10.78
C ALA A 56 4.92 -8.94 11.34
N ARG A 57 5.74 -9.86 10.81
CA ARG A 57 5.85 -11.21 11.35
C ARG A 57 6.40 -11.22 12.77
N SER A 58 7.47 -10.48 13.05
CA SER A 58 8.01 -10.40 14.40
C SER A 58 6.98 -9.92 15.43
N HIS A 59 6.09 -8.99 15.06
CA HIS A 59 5.00 -8.55 15.94
C HIS A 59 3.95 -9.66 16.15
N LEU A 60 3.58 -10.39 15.09
CA LEU A 60 2.65 -11.51 15.18
C LEU A 60 3.22 -12.67 16.02
N ASP A 61 4.49 -13.02 15.81
CA ASP A 61 5.21 -14.05 16.57
C ASP A 61 5.34 -13.69 18.06
N ALA A 62 5.43 -12.38 18.37
CA ALA A 62 5.39 -11.85 19.73
C ALA A 62 3.97 -11.82 20.33
N GLY A 63 2.94 -12.30 19.61
CA GLY A 63 1.57 -12.42 20.09
C GLY A 63 0.67 -11.23 19.78
N ALA A 64 1.08 -10.29 18.90
CA ALA A 64 0.16 -9.26 18.44
C ALA A 64 -1.01 -9.92 17.68
N PRO A 65 -2.28 -9.65 18.04
CA PRO A 65 -3.42 -10.27 17.36
C PRO A 65 -3.58 -9.75 15.93
N VAL A 66 -3.25 -8.47 15.70
CA VAL A 66 -3.32 -7.81 14.39
C VAL A 66 -2.14 -6.85 14.25
N VAL A 67 -1.56 -6.81 13.05
CA VAL A 67 -0.57 -5.80 12.65
C VAL A 67 -1.10 -5.06 11.43
N VAL A 68 -1.15 -3.74 11.50
CA VAL A 68 -1.62 -2.88 10.40
C VAL A 68 -0.42 -2.24 9.71
N SER A 69 -0.37 -2.29 8.38
CA SER A 69 0.68 -1.65 7.59
C SER A 69 0.12 -0.46 6.81
N ASP A 70 0.66 0.75 6.99
CA ASP A 70 0.40 1.86 6.04
C ASP A 70 1.10 1.54 4.73
N ARG A 71 0.36 0.95 3.78
CA ARG A 71 0.91 0.39 2.54
C ARG A 71 1.84 -0.80 2.76
N ASP A 72 2.02 -1.60 1.71
CA ASP A 72 2.98 -2.71 1.67
C ASP A 72 3.62 -2.81 0.27
N TRP A 73 4.27 -3.94 0.01
CA TRP A 73 4.95 -4.26 -1.25
C TRP A 73 4.03 -4.15 -2.48
N LEU A 74 2.70 -4.25 -2.34
CA LEU A 74 1.75 -4.02 -3.42
C LEU A 74 1.86 -2.60 -3.99
N SER A 75 2.34 -1.65 -3.19
CA SER A 75 2.62 -0.28 -3.67
C SER A 75 3.70 -0.22 -4.75
N SER A 76 4.60 -1.20 -4.78
CA SER A 76 5.60 -1.37 -5.83
C SER A 76 4.93 -1.68 -7.18
N LEU A 77 3.93 -2.58 -7.16
CA LEU A 77 3.15 -2.98 -8.34
C LEU A 77 2.20 -1.88 -8.80
N SER A 78 1.50 -1.25 -7.86
CA SER A 78 0.57 -0.17 -8.16
C SER A 78 1.29 1.06 -8.72
N TYR A 79 2.50 1.34 -8.23
CA TYR A 79 3.37 2.36 -8.83
C TYR A 79 3.72 2.02 -10.28
N ALA A 80 4.24 0.82 -10.54
CA ALA A 80 4.60 0.39 -11.88
C ALA A 80 3.41 0.45 -12.85
N HIS A 81 2.24 -0.08 -12.44
CA HIS A 81 1.02 0.02 -13.23
C HIS A 81 0.62 1.47 -13.52
N SER A 82 0.76 2.39 -12.57
CA SER A 82 0.48 3.82 -12.77
C SER A 82 1.40 4.51 -13.79
N THR A 83 2.62 4.00 -14.01
CA THR A 83 3.51 4.56 -15.04
C THR A 83 3.06 4.22 -16.46
N GLY A 84 2.29 3.15 -16.64
CA GLY A 84 1.95 2.60 -17.95
C GLY A 84 3.11 1.87 -18.63
N ASP A 85 4.22 1.61 -17.92
CA ASP A 85 5.36 0.85 -18.39
C ASP A 85 5.17 -0.66 -18.10
N PRO A 86 4.91 -1.50 -19.13
CA PRO A 86 4.69 -2.93 -18.94
C PRO A 86 5.96 -3.68 -18.53
N ASP A 87 7.15 -3.22 -18.94
CA ASP A 87 8.41 -3.87 -18.59
C ASP A 87 8.74 -3.65 -17.11
N LEU A 88 8.51 -2.43 -16.62
CA LEU A 88 8.61 -2.14 -15.20
C LEU A 88 7.61 -2.99 -14.40
N LEU A 89 6.36 -3.09 -14.84
CA LEU A 89 5.35 -3.91 -14.15
C LEU A 89 5.72 -5.39 -14.12
N ASN A 90 6.21 -5.94 -15.24
CA ASN A 90 6.70 -7.32 -15.32
C ASN A 90 7.88 -7.55 -14.37
N ALA A 91 8.84 -6.64 -14.33
CA ALA A 91 9.98 -6.72 -13.41
C ALA A 91 9.52 -6.69 -11.94
N ARG A 92 8.53 -5.85 -11.61
CA ARG A 92 7.94 -5.82 -10.26
C ARG A 92 7.20 -7.08 -9.88
N CYS A 93 6.46 -7.66 -10.83
CA CYS A 93 5.78 -8.93 -10.61
C CYS A 93 6.79 -10.04 -10.30
N ALA A 94 7.84 -10.15 -11.13
CA ALA A 94 8.90 -11.13 -10.95
C ALA A 94 9.60 -10.98 -9.59
N TRP A 95 9.94 -9.75 -9.19
CA TRP A 95 10.51 -9.45 -7.88
C TRP A 95 9.58 -9.88 -6.73
N ALA A 96 8.30 -9.53 -6.81
CA ALA A 96 7.33 -9.86 -5.76
C ALA A 96 7.17 -11.38 -5.62
N VAL A 97 7.13 -12.09 -6.74
CA VAL A 97 6.96 -13.55 -6.78
C VAL A 97 8.16 -14.26 -6.18
N ASP A 98 9.38 -13.92 -6.59
CA ASP A 98 10.60 -14.52 -6.03
C ASP A 98 10.63 -14.34 -4.50
N HIS A 99 10.25 -13.17 -4.00
CA HIS A 99 10.22 -12.92 -2.57
C HIS A 99 9.04 -13.56 -1.83
N LEU A 100 7.88 -13.75 -2.48
CA LEU A 100 6.77 -14.52 -1.91
C LEU A 100 7.16 -16.00 -1.80
N GLU A 101 7.79 -16.57 -2.83
CA GLU A 101 8.25 -17.97 -2.85
C GLU A 101 9.34 -18.24 -1.81
N ARG A 102 10.26 -17.29 -1.63
CA ARG A 102 11.28 -17.35 -0.56
C ARG A 102 10.73 -17.03 0.83
N GLY A 103 9.42 -16.77 0.95
CA GLY A 103 8.79 -16.38 2.19
C GLY A 103 9.38 -15.10 2.78
N ARG A 104 9.89 -14.17 1.97
CA ARG A 104 10.37 -12.85 2.43
C ARG A 104 9.28 -11.77 2.34
N LEU A 105 8.35 -11.92 1.40
CA LEU A 105 7.09 -11.20 1.37
C LEU A 105 5.95 -12.10 1.86
N GLN A 106 4.80 -11.49 2.15
CA GLN A 106 3.55 -12.19 2.42
C GLN A 106 2.38 -11.37 1.88
N VAL A 107 1.39 -12.05 1.30
CA VAL A 107 0.11 -11.41 0.98
C VAL A 107 -0.60 -11.11 2.30
N ALA A 108 -1.16 -9.90 2.43
CA ALA A 108 -1.93 -9.55 3.62
C ALA A 108 -3.24 -10.36 3.65
N HIS A 109 -3.69 -10.72 4.85
CA HIS A 109 -5.00 -11.38 5.00
C HIS A 109 -6.16 -10.47 4.56
N LEU A 110 -6.03 -9.16 4.81
CA LEU A 110 -7.01 -8.13 4.51
C LEU A 110 -6.33 -6.91 3.91
N TYR A 111 -6.80 -6.47 2.75
CA TYR A 111 -6.48 -5.20 2.12
C TYR A 111 -7.63 -4.20 2.31
N LEU A 112 -7.35 -3.10 3.01
CA LEU A 112 -8.27 -1.96 3.15
C LEU A 112 -7.91 -0.88 2.12
N VAL A 113 -8.74 -0.72 1.10
CA VAL A 113 -8.54 0.28 0.04
C VAL A 113 -9.46 1.46 0.29
N VAL A 114 -8.88 2.58 0.73
CA VAL A 114 -9.60 3.85 0.80
C VAL A 114 -9.52 4.55 -0.55
N HIS A 115 -10.64 4.56 -1.26
CA HIS A 115 -10.84 5.17 -2.57
C HIS A 115 -11.09 6.66 -2.42
N VAL A 116 -10.49 7.46 -3.29
CA VAL A 116 -10.93 8.84 -3.53
C VAL A 116 -10.92 9.09 -5.02
N SER A 117 -11.78 10.00 -5.50
CA SER A 117 -11.75 10.40 -6.90
C SER A 117 -10.34 10.92 -7.30
N PRO A 118 -9.88 10.65 -8.54
CA PRO A 118 -8.58 11.15 -9.01
C PRO A 118 -8.43 12.66 -8.86
N GLN A 119 -9.49 13.40 -9.19
CA GLN A 119 -9.56 14.85 -9.01
C GLN A 119 -9.30 15.24 -7.54
N MET A 120 -10.04 14.67 -6.59
CA MET A 120 -9.85 15.01 -5.18
C MET A 120 -8.50 14.57 -4.63
N SER A 121 -7.95 13.44 -5.11
CA SER A 121 -6.59 13.02 -4.75
C SER A 121 -5.55 14.08 -5.11
N LEU A 122 -5.66 14.67 -6.30
CA LEU A 122 -4.76 15.72 -6.78
C LEU A 122 -4.99 17.03 -6.04
N GLU A 123 -6.24 17.45 -5.87
CA GLU A 123 -6.60 18.69 -5.16
C GLU A 123 -6.09 18.70 -3.72
N ARG A 124 -6.35 17.63 -2.94
CA ARG A 124 -5.90 17.49 -1.55
C ARG A 124 -4.37 17.52 -1.41
N ARG A 125 -3.63 17.23 -2.49
CA ARG A 125 -2.17 17.17 -2.52
C ARG A 125 -1.54 18.19 -3.44
N ARG A 126 -2.28 19.21 -3.91
CA ARG A 126 -1.80 20.17 -4.92
C ARG A 126 -0.44 20.82 -4.59
N HIS A 127 -0.16 21.02 -3.30
CA HIS A 127 1.10 21.61 -2.80
C HIS A 127 2.25 20.60 -2.64
N ARG A 128 1.99 19.31 -2.93
CA ARG A 128 2.95 18.19 -2.77
C ARG A 128 3.10 17.39 -4.07
N LEU A 129 2.54 17.87 -5.17
CA LEU A 129 2.70 17.22 -6.48
C LEU A 129 4.15 17.39 -6.94
N GLN A 130 4.72 16.33 -7.49
CA GLN A 130 6.10 16.30 -7.95
C GLN A 130 6.15 16.10 -9.46
N PRO A 131 6.82 16.98 -10.22
CA PRO A 131 7.00 16.81 -11.66
C PRO A 131 7.60 15.45 -12.00
N GLY A 132 6.98 14.73 -12.95
CA GLY A 132 7.41 13.40 -13.38
C GLY A 132 7.00 12.24 -12.48
N HIS A 133 6.32 12.48 -11.35
CA HIS A 133 5.77 11.39 -10.55
C HIS A 133 4.40 10.95 -11.11
N PRO A 134 4.14 9.65 -11.39
CA PRO A 134 2.89 9.20 -12.03
C PRO A 134 1.65 9.62 -11.23
N TRP A 135 1.69 9.49 -9.90
CA TRP A 135 0.63 9.92 -8.99
C TRP A 135 0.50 11.45 -8.79
N SER A 136 1.19 12.24 -9.61
CA SER A 136 1.03 13.71 -9.71
C SER A 136 0.28 14.14 -10.98
N THR A 137 -0.20 13.18 -11.78
CA THR A 137 -0.97 13.41 -13.00
C THR A 137 -2.36 12.77 -12.87
N ALA A 138 -3.35 13.26 -13.62
CA ALA A 138 -4.69 12.65 -13.65
C ALA A 138 -4.63 11.20 -14.13
N GLU A 139 -4.03 10.97 -15.29
CA GLU A 139 -3.86 9.65 -15.92
C GLU A 139 -3.18 8.64 -14.99
N GLY A 140 -2.07 9.00 -14.34
CA GLY A 140 -1.38 8.09 -13.44
C GLY A 140 -2.18 7.76 -12.17
N VAL A 141 -3.01 8.71 -11.69
CA VAL A 141 -3.92 8.48 -10.55
C VAL A 141 -5.15 7.67 -10.97
N GLU A 142 -5.65 7.82 -12.19
CA GLU A 142 -6.72 6.97 -12.75
C GLU A 142 -6.26 5.52 -12.88
N ARG A 143 -5.06 5.27 -13.43
CA ARG A 143 -4.45 3.94 -13.45
C ARG A 143 -4.24 3.38 -12.05
N LEU A 144 -3.88 4.23 -11.08
CA LEU A 144 -3.74 3.81 -9.68
C LEU A 144 -5.09 3.37 -9.10
N ALA A 145 -6.15 4.13 -9.37
CA ALA A 145 -7.49 3.83 -8.90
C ALA A 145 -7.98 2.51 -9.50
N ALA A 146 -7.79 2.31 -10.81
CA ALA A 146 -8.12 1.07 -11.50
C ALA A 146 -7.36 -0.13 -10.90
N PHE A 147 -6.06 -0.01 -10.66
CA PHE A 147 -5.26 -1.06 -10.04
C PHE A 147 -5.81 -1.49 -8.67
N TYR A 148 -6.15 -0.53 -7.81
CA TYR A 148 -6.66 -0.83 -6.48
C TYR A 148 -8.15 -1.22 -6.45
N ALA A 149 -8.88 -1.01 -7.54
CA ALA A 149 -10.25 -1.50 -7.68
C ALA A 149 -10.26 -3.01 -8.02
N ASP A 150 -9.34 -3.46 -8.87
CA ASP A 150 -9.18 -4.86 -9.23
C ASP A 150 -7.73 -5.20 -9.58
N PRO A 151 -6.89 -5.51 -8.57
CA PRO A 151 -5.49 -5.84 -8.81
C PRO A 151 -5.31 -7.20 -9.48
N VAL A 152 -6.31 -8.08 -9.41
CA VAL A 152 -6.26 -9.39 -10.07
C VAL A 152 -6.31 -9.20 -11.57
N THR A 153 -7.30 -8.46 -12.06
CA THR A 153 -7.42 -8.13 -13.50
C THR A 153 -6.21 -7.33 -13.99
N ALA A 154 -5.70 -6.38 -13.20
CA ALA A 154 -4.52 -5.59 -13.57
C ALA A 154 -3.22 -6.41 -13.70
N LEU A 155 -3.17 -7.62 -13.12
CA LEU A 155 -1.95 -8.43 -13.05
C LEU A 155 -2.05 -9.78 -13.78
N VAL A 156 -3.25 -10.24 -14.14
CA VAL A 156 -3.44 -11.59 -14.69
C VAL A 156 -2.65 -11.84 -15.97
N GLU A 157 -2.56 -10.82 -16.84
CA GLU A 157 -1.81 -10.90 -18.10
C GLU A 157 -0.29 -10.82 -17.90
N HIS A 158 0.16 -10.28 -16.77
CA HIS A 158 1.58 -10.13 -16.43
C HIS A 158 2.11 -11.31 -15.62
N HIS A 159 1.33 -11.81 -14.67
CA HIS A 159 1.73 -12.89 -13.78
C HIS A 159 0.54 -13.58 -13.09
N ALA A 160 -0.07 -14.57 -13.75
CA ALA A 160 -1.27 -15.28 -13.29
C ALA A 160 -1.19 -15.82 -11.84
N ARG A 161 -0.05 -16.39 -11.43
CA ARG A 161 0.11 -16.91 -10.06
C ARG A 161 0.12 -15.81 -8.99
N LEU A 162 0.59 -14.61 -9.34
CA LEU A 162 0.59 -13.47 -8.42
C LEU A 162 -0.83 -12.90 -8.31
N ALA A 163 -1.51 -12.79 -9.45
CA ALA A 163 -2.92 -12.41 -9.50
C ALA A 163 -3.79 -13.36 -8.67
N GLN A 164 -3.56 -14.68 -8.77
CA GLN A 164 -4.24 -15.67 -7.93
C GLN A 164 -3.96 -15.46 -6.44
N ALA A 165 -2.70 -15.32 -6.04
CA ALA A 165 -2.34 -15.11 -4.64
C ALA A 165 -2.98 -13.85 -4.05
N LEU A 166 -3.12 -12.78 -4.84
CA LEU A 166 -3.85 -11.57 -4.44
C LEU A 166 -5.37 -11.76 -4.44
N GLY A 167 -5.91 -12.61 -5.33
CA GLY A 167 -7.33 -12.96 -5.39
C GLY A 167 -7.81 -13.76 -4.18
N ASP A 168 -6.91 -14.49 -3.51
CA ASP A 168 -7.21 -15.24 -2.28
C ASP A 168 -7.29 -14.33 -1.03
N ALA A 169 -6.81 -13.08 -1.11
CA ALA A 169 -6.89 -12.13 0.00
C ALA A 169 -8.29 -11.51 0.13
N ARG A 170 -8.67 -11.09 1.35
CA ARG A 170 -9.90 -10.31 1.54
C ARG A 170 -9.65 -8.86 1.12
N TRP A 171 -10.48 -8.33 0.23
CA TRP A 171 -10.46 -6.93 -0.18
C TRP A 171 -11.68 -6.19 0.35
N VAL A 172 -11.45 -5.06 1.01
CA VAL A 172 -12.53 -4.18 1.44
C VAL A 172 -12.27 -2.79 0.92
N HIS A 173 -13.24 -2.29 0.17
CA HIS A 173 -13.20 -0.99 -0.49
C HIS A 173 -14.02 0.00 0.31
N LEU A 174 -13.35 1.05 0.77
CA LEU A 174 -13.93 2.11 1.58
C LEU A 174 -14.01 3.39 0.77
N ASP A 175 -15.13 4.10 0.91
CA ASP A 175 -15.33 5.42 0.36
C ASP A 175 -14.57 6.47 1.20
N GLY A 176 -13.53 7.06 0.61
CA GLY A 176 -12.69 8.09 1.19
C GLY A 176 -13.06 9.52 0.81
N ASP A 177 -14.13 9.69 0.03
CA ASP A 177 -14.69 11.01 -0.27
C ASP A 177 -15.44 11.57 0.95
N ARG A 178 -15.76 10.70 1.92
CA ARG A 178 -16.35 11.01 3.22
C ARG A 178 -15.42 11.80 4.15
N PRO A 179 -15.96 12.46 5.20
CA PRO A 179 -15.16 13.06 6.25
C PRO A 179 -14.15 12.07 6.86
N THR A 180 -12.94 12.53 7.17
CA THR A 180 -11.86 11.68 7.72
C THR A 180 -12.29 10.90 8.96
N SER A 181 -13.15 11.45 9.82
CA SER A 181 -13.70 10.76 10.99
C SER A 181 -14.48 9.49 10.64
N GLU A 182 -15.25 9.52 9.55
CA GLU A 182 -16.03 8.36 9.09
C GLU A 182 -15.11 7.31 8.47
N VAL A 183 -14.10 7.73 7.71
CA VAL A 183 -13.06 6.82 7.19
C VAL A 183 -12.34 6.11 8.34
N VAL A 184 -11.98 6.83 9.41
CA VAL A 184 -11.37 6.24 10.60
C VAL A 184 -12.30 5.22 11.25
N ALA A 185 -13.59 5.54 11.38
CA ALA A 185 -14.58 4.64 11.96
C ALA A 185 -14.72 3.35 11.15
N ALA A 186 -14.85 3.46 9.82
CA ALA A 186 -14.95 2.32 8.91
C ALA A 186 -13.70 1.44 8.94
N ILE A 187 -12.49 2.03 8.93
CA ILE A 187 -11.24 1.26 9.10
C ILE A 187 -11.24 0.53 10.45
N THR A 188 -11.65 1.20 11.53
CA THR A 188 -11.66 0.61 12.88
C THR A 188 -12.63 -0.57 12.97
N GLU A 189 -13.81 -0.44 12.37
CA GLU A 189 -14.81 -1.52 12.29
C GLU A 189 -14.24 -2.75 11.58
N GLN A 190 -13.65 -2.57 10.40
CA GLN A 190 -13.06 -3.68 9.65
C GLN A 190 -11.88 -4.35 10.37
N LEU A 191 -11.08 -3.58 11.11
CA LEU A 191 -10.01 -4.13 11.94
C LEU A 191 -10.53 -4.91 13.15
N ASN A 192 -11.70 -4.56 13.70
CA ASN A 192 -12.31 -5.32 14.79
C ASN A 192 -12.92 -6.64 14.28
N GLU A 193 -13.46 -6.68 13.06
CA GLU A 193 -13.94 -7.91 12.43
C GLU A 193 -12.82 -8.90 12.07
N ALA A 194 -11.59 -8.40 11.89
CA ALA A 194 -10.42 -9.19 11.51
C ALA A 194 -9.63 -9.77 12.70
N ARG A 195 -10.05 -9.47 13.95
CA ARG A 195 -9.48 -10.02 15.19
C ARG A 195 -10.13 -11.33 15.57
#